data_AF-A0A135SP06-F1
#
_entry.id   AF-A0A135SP06-F1
#
_cell.length_a   1.000
_cell.length_b   1.000
_cell.length_c   1.000
_cell.angle_alpha   90.00
_cell.angle_beta   90.00
_cell.angle_gamma   90.00
#
_symmetry.space_group_name_H-M   'P 1'
#
loop_
_entity.id
_entity.type
_entity.pdbx_description
1 polymer ?
#
loop_
_entity_poly.entity_id
_entity_poly.type
_entity_poly.pdbx_seq_one_letter_code
_entity_poly.pdbx_strand_id
1 'polypeptide(L)'
;MSFSTGGVPPPPPPPLVQRVPTPPSVPTPPTVPSKGPPGAFLVELMIYNGSPFKDHWAYFVRSHTEDDIGVKIHATGDVRNGFKFEVKRSHDLANTSDIPTKRVPLQWVDAKHFDEGAMLNWGVEKVDEKPVCGFEASAYQAKAPGKTLNAADDKDTSGKKVTLEDCQTWLVEAAGYLVQDRMFGPEVATYLHTIEQ
;
A
#
# COMPACT_ATOMS: atom_id res chain seq x y z
N MET A 1 64.85 -51.87 -29.09
CA MET A 1 63.91 -51.89 -27.96
C MET A 1 63.55 -50.45 -27.68
N SER A 2 62.32 -50.04 -27.99
CA SER A 2 61.83 -48.66 -27.80
C SER A 2 60.67 -48.71 -26.82
N PHE A 3 60.73 -47.90 -25.74
CA PHE A 3 59.60 -47.70 -24.83
C PHE A 3 59.13 -46.25 -24.95
N SER A 4 57.90 -46.08 -25.44
CA SER A 4 57.17 -44.81 -25.45
C SER A 4 56.76 -44.41 -24.05
N THR A 5 57.01 -43.16 -23.67
CA THR A 5 56.46 -42.54 -22.47
C THR A 5 55.00 -42.16 -22.69
N GLY A 6 54.07 -42.88 -22.06
CA GLY A 6 52.65 -42.55 -22.04
C GLY A 6 52.37 -41.36 -21.11
N GLY A 7 51.82 -40.28 -21.65
CA GLY A 7 51.38 -39.11 -20.89
C GLY A 7 50.08 -39.36 -20.14
N VAL A 8 49.99 -38.89 -18.90
CA VAL A 8 48.80 -38.96 -18.04
C VAL A 8 47.74 -37.95 -18.54
N PRO A 9 46.46 -38.35 -18.70
CA PRO A 9 45.41 -37.43 -19.13
C PRO A 9 45.08 -36.38 -18.02
N PRO A 10 44.68 -35.16 -18.41
CA PRO A 10 44.35 -34.11 -17.46
C PRO A 10 43.07 -34.45 -16.65
N PRO A 11 42.96 -33.95 -15.40
CA PRO A 11 41.80 -34.21 -14.55
C PRO A 11 40.53 -33.57 -15.13
N PRO A 12 39.36 -34.15 -14.86
CA PRO A 12 38.08 -33.61 -15.31
C PRO A 12 37.80 -32.24 -14.66
N PRO A 13 37.08 -31.34 -15.36
CA PRO A 13 36.68 -30.05 -14.82
C PRO A 13 35.71 -30.23 -13.63
N PRO A 14 35.75 -29.33 -12.63
CA PRO A 14 34.84 -29.39 -11.49
C PRO A 14 33.37 -29.21 -11.93
N PRO A 15 32.41 -29.76 -11.18
CA PRO A 15 30.98 -29.60 -11.49
C PRO A 15 30.58 -28.13 -11.45
N LEU A 16 29.79 -27.67 -12.42
CA LEU A 16 29.14 -26.36 -12.36
C LEU A 16 28.25 -26.33 -11.12
N VAL A 17 28.64 -25.53 -10.12
CA VAL A 17 27.79 -25.22 -8.97
C VAL A 17 26.58 -24.46 -9.50
N GLN A 18 25.41 -25.12 -9.52
CA GLN A 18 24.15 -24.45 -9.83
C GLN A 18 23.90 -23.40 -8.75
N ARG A 19 23.86 -22.11 -9.17
CA ARG A 19 23.48 -21.00 -8.31
C ARG A 19 22.07 -21.26 -7.79
N VAL A 20 21.94 -21.45 -6.48
CA VAL A 20 20.65 -21.48 -5.81
C VAL A 20 19.97 -20.13 -6.05
N PRO A 21 18.70 -20.09 -6.47
CA PRO A 21 17.95 -18.84 -6.61
C PRO A 21 17.94 -18.10 -5.27
N THR A 22 18.37 -16.85 -5.27
CA THR A 22 18.28 -15.97 -4.10
C THR A 22 16.79 -15.81 -3.75
N PRO A 23 16.38 -15.93 -2.47
CA PRO A 23 15.02 -15.59 -2.09
C PRO A 23 14.71 -14.16 -2.54
N PRO A 24 13.48 -13.87 -3.00
CA PRO A 24 13.10 -12.50 -3.33
C PRO A 24 13.34 -11.62 -2.09
N SER A 25 14.16 -10.58 -2.25
CA SER A 25 14.43 -9.61 -1.20
C SER A 25 13.13 -8.96 -0.77
N VAL A 26 12.84 -8.95 0.55
CA VAL A 26 11.70 -8.20 1.10
C VAL A 26 11.82 -6.75 0.64
N PRO A 27 10.76 -6.16 0.04
CA PRO A 27 10.82 -4.79 -0.44
C PRO A 27 11.16 -3.83 0.70
N THR A 28 12.15 -2.97 0.48
CA THR A 28 12.60 -2.01 1.49
C THR A 28 11.63 -0.83 1.54
N PRO A 29 11.11 -0.45 2.72
CA PRO A 29 10.27 0.75 2.86
C PRO A 29 10.99 2.04 2.45
N PRO A 30 10.25 3.10 2.08
CA PRO A 30 10.82 4.43 1.88
C PRO A 30 11.57 4.91 3.13
N THR A 31 12.73 5.56 2.92
CA THR A 31 13.46 6.19 4.03
C THR A 31 12.85 7.55 4.32
N VAL A 32 12.05 7.63 5.39
CA VAL A 32 11.38 8.88 5.80
C VAL A 32 12.07 9.46 7.04
N PRO A 33 12.52 10.72 7.00
CA PRO A 33 13.06 11.40 8.18
C PRO A 33 12.05 11.45 9.33
N SER A 34 12.53 11.40 10.58
CA SER A 34 11.66 11.49 11.76
C SER A 34 10.97 12.85 11.91
N LYS A 35 11.46 13.90 11.24
CA LYS A 35 10.86 15.23 11.20
C LYS A 35 10.74 15.70 9.77
N GLY A 36 9.56 16.21 9.42
CA GLY A 36 9.27 16.79 8.12
C GLY A 36 9.62 18.27 8.01
N PRO A 37 9.46 18.83 6.81
CA PRO A 37 9.40 20.28 6.64
C PRO A 37 8.33 20.92 7.53
N PRO A 38 8.47 22.22 7.89
CA PRO A 38 7.49 22.92 8.70
C PRO A 38 6.08 22.83 8.11
N GLY A 39 5.11 22.39 8.93
CA GLY A 39 3.69 22.25 8.56
C GLY A 39 3.36 21.06 7.65
N ALA A 40 4.36 20.26 7.24
CA ALA A 40 4.12 19.08 6.44
C ALA A 40 3.47 17.97 7.28
N PHE A 41 2.63 17.18 6.65
CA PHE A 41 1.94 16.05 7.28
C PHE A 41 2.66 14.75 6.93
N LEU A 42 2.85 13.88 7.93
CA LEU A 42 3.35 12.54 7.69
C LEU A 42 2.20 11.65 7.23
N VAL A 43 2.35 11.07 6.05
CA VAL A 43 1.46 10.02 5.56
C VAL A 43 2.10 8.66 5.80
N GLU A 44 1.33 7.76 6.40
CA GLU A 44 1.73 6.39 6.69
C GLU A 44 0.82 5.39 5.97
N LEU A 45 1.37 4.23 5.65
CA LEU A 45 0.59 3.03 5.34
C LEU A 45 0.27 2.30 6.65
N MET A 46 -1.01 2.10 6.90
CA MET A 46 -1.50 1.20 7.94
C MET A 46 -1.79 -0.16 7.31
N ILE A 47 -1.21 -1.22 7.89
CA ILE A 47 -1.46 -2.60 7.50
C ILE A 47 -2.18 -3.29 8.65
N TYR A 48 -3.30 -3.93 8.34
CA TYR A 48 -4.13 -4.70 9.25
C TYR A 48 -4.11 -6.16 8.82
N ASN A 49 -3.75 -7.06 9.75
CA ASN A 49 -3.66 -8.49 9.46
C ASN A 49 -5.01 -9.04 8.96
N GLY A 50 -5.05 -9.44 7.70
CA GLY A 50 -6.26 -9.93 7.04
C GLY A 50 -6.44 -11.45 7.09
N SER A 51 -5.48 -12.19 7.67
CA SER A 51 -5.44 -13.66 7.61
C SER A 51 -6.78 -14.30 8.00
N PRO A 52 -7.31 -15.24 7.18
CA PRO A 52 -6.64 -15.93 6.06
C PRO A 52 -6.71 -15.21 4.70
N PHE A 53 -7.23 -13.99 4.65
CA PHE A 53 -7.31 -13.16 3.45
C PHE A 53 -6.11 -12.21 3.34
N LYS A 54 -6.10 -11.39 2.28
CA LYS A 54 -5.15 -10.29 2.12
C LYS A 54 -5.32 -9.26 3.24
N ASP A 55 -4.22 -8.63 3.63
CA ASP A 55 -4.23 -7.55 4.62
C ASP A 55 -5.12 -6.39 4.18
N HIS A 56 -5.77 -5.76 5.15
CA HIS A 56 -6.47 -4.51 4.88
C HIS A 56 -5.48 -3.34 4.96
N TRP A 57 -5.50 -2.46 3.97
CA TRP A 57 -4.60 -1.30 3.90
C TRP A 57 -5.36 0.02 4.01
N ALA A 58 -4.72 1.02 4.62
CA ALA A 58 -5.22 2.39 4.68
C ALA A 58 -4.08 3.40 4.66
N TYR A 59 -4.33 4.60 4.13
CA TYR A 59 -3.48 5.75 4.44
C TYR A 59 -3.87 6.32 5.80
N PHE A 60 -2.87 6.77 6.54
CA PHE A 60 -3.05 7.55 7.76
C PHE A 60 -2.30 8.86 7.65
N VAL A 61 -3.02 9.98 7.74
CA VAL A 61 -2.44 11.31 7.83
C VAL A 61 -2.40 11.70 9.30
N ARG A 62 -1.21 11.80 9.88
CA ARG A 62 -1.05 12.17 11.31
C ARG A 62 -1.48 13.61 11.54
N SER A 63 -2.12 13.88 12.68
CA SER A 63 -2.25 15.25 13.18
C SER A 63 -0.88 15.83 13.58
N HIS A 64 -0.75 17.14 13.62
CA HIS A 64 0.46 17.80 14.11
C HIS A 64 0.64 17.71 15.62
N THR A 65 -0.44 17.50 16.37
CA THR A 65 -0.45 17.57 17.83
C THR A 65 -0.24 16.21 18.48
N GLU A 66 -0.78 15.16 17.88
CA GLU A 66 -0.83 13.81 18.47
C GLU A 66 -0.58 12.74 17.39
N ASP A 67 0.49 11.96 17.57
CA ASP A 67 0.94 10.96 16.57
C ASP A 67 -0.05 9.81 16.32
N ASP A 68 -0.94 9.56 17.28
CA ASP A 68 -1.95 8.51 17.24
C ASP A 68 -3.34 9.01 16.84
N ILE A 69 -3.50 10.32 16.64
CA ILE A 69 -4.74 10.92 16.12
C ILE A 69 -4.49 11.41 14.69
N GLY A 70 -5.44 11.11 13.80
CA GLY A 70 -5.30 11.50 12.41
C GLY A 70 -6.50 11.19 11.54
N VAL A 71 -6.24 11.10 10.24
CA VAL A 71 -7.24 10.79 9.23
C VAL A 71 -6.91 9.46 8.59
N LYS A 72 -7.78 8.45 8.78
CA LYS A 72 -7.68 7.16 8.10
C LYS A 72 -8.47 7.19 6.80
N ILE A 73 -7.81 6.95 5.67
CA ILE A 73 -8.40 6.98 4.33
C ILE A 73 -8.23 5.59 3.70
N HIS A 74 -9.33 4.96 3.32
CA HIS A 74 -9.29 3.60 2.74
C HIS A 74 -10.49 3.29 1.88
N ALA A 75 -10.36 2.25 1.05
CA ALA A 75 -11.51 1.55 0.51
C ALA A 75 -11.93 0.44 1.49
N THR A 76 -13.18 0.43 1.91
CA THR A 76 -13.74 -0.55 2.86
C THR A 76 -14.91 -1.29 2.21
N GLY A 77 -15.08 -2.56 2.54
CA GLY A 77 -16.13 -3.41 1.96
C GLY A 77 -15.63 -4.81 1.72
N ASP A 78 -16.28 -5.51 0.81
CA ASP A 78 -15.96 -6.89 0.49
C ASP A 78 -16.31 -7.23 -0.96
N VAL A 79 -15.74 -8.31 -1.45
CA VAL A 79 -15.88 -8.78 -2.83
C VAL A 79 -17.34 -9.05 -3.27
N ARG A 80 -18.23 -9.31 -2.31
CA ARG A 80 -19.65 -9.60 -2.56
C ARG A 80 -20.49 -8.33 -2.63
N ASN A 81 -20.20 -7.34 -1.78
CA ASN A 81 -20.95 -6.09 -1.68
C ASN A 81 -20.31 -4.94 -2.48
N GLY A 82 -19.06 -5.10 -2.92
CA GLY A 82 -18.22 -4.04 -3.44
C GLY A 82 -17.52 -3.27 -2.32
N PHE A 83 -16.63 -2.37 -2.71
CA PHE A 83 -15.91 -1.48 -1.81
C PHE A 83 -16.42 -0.05 -1.95
N LYS A 84 -16.32 0.70 -0.86
CA LYS A 84 -16.63 2.14 -0.82
C LYS A 84 -15.43 2.91 -0.28
N PHE A 85 -15.25 4.12 -0.76
CA PHE A 85 -14.27 5.05 -0.20
C PHE A 85 -14.78 5.55 1.15
N GLU A 86 -13.93 5.47 2.18
CA GLU A 86 -14.24 5.91 3.53
C GLU A 86 -13.08 6.73 4.12
N VAL A 87 -13.42 7.81 4.80
CA VAL A 87 -12.50 8.67 5.53
C VAL A 87 -12.95 8.76 6.98
N LYS A 88 -12.16 8.20 7.90
CA LYS A 88 -12.38 8.35 9.34
C LYS A 88 -11.59 9.57 9.83
N ARG A 89 -12.32 10.61 10.19
CA ARG A 89 -11.85 11.90 10.71
C ARG A 89 -11.54 11.76 12.20
N SER A 90 -10.48 12.42 12.67
CA SER A 90 -10.05 12.39 14.08
C SER A 90 -9.90 10.98 14.66
N HIS A 91 -9.54 10.01 13.83
CA HIS A 91 -9.43 8.63 14.23
C HIS A 91 -8.31 8.46 15.26
N ASP A 92 -8.67 8.00 16.46
CA ASP A 92 -7.74 7.73 17.55
C ASP A 92 -7.31 6.27 17.57
N LEU A 93 -6.03 6.01 17.30
CA LEU A 93 -5.44 4.67 17.29
C LEU A 93 -5.27 4.07 18.69
N ALA A 94 -5.21 4.89 19.73
CA ALA A 94 -5.11 4.44 21.11
C ALA A 94 -6.47 4.06 21.71
N ASN A 95 -7.56 4.60 21.15
CA ASN A 95 -8.92 4.37 21.62
C ASN A 95 -9.82 3.70 20.56
N THR A 96 -9.29 2.71 19.84
CA THR A 96 -10.03 1.95 18.84
C THR A 96 -9.77 0.45 18.95
N SER A 97 -10.74 -0.36 18.55
CA SER A 97 -10.54 -1.79 18.33
C SER A 97 -9.89 -2.10 16.97
N ASP A 98 -9.85 -1.11 16.07
CA ASP A 98 -9.33 -1.19 14.70
C ASP A 98 -7.84 -0.79 14.69
N ILE A 99 -6.99 -1.59 15.34
CA ILE A 99 -5.55 -1.31 15.52
C ILE A 99 -4.73 -1.96 14.39
N PRO A 100 -3.86 -1.20 13.69
CA PRO A 100 -2.99 -1.77 12.65
C PRO A 100 -1.93 -2.68 13.27
N THR A 101 -1.59 -3.76 12.57
CA THR A 101 -0.44 -4.60 12.93
C THR A 101 0.88 -3.97 12.54
N LYS A 102 0.89 -3.09 11.54
CA LYS A 102 2.09 -2.34 11.14
C LYS A 102 1.74 -0.93 10.67
N ARG A 103 2.59 0.02 11.02
CA ARG A 103 2.61 1.39 10.49
C ARG A 103 3.92 1.59 9.73
N VAL A 104 3.83 2.01 8.46
CA VAL A 104 4.99 2.27 7.62
C VAL A 104 4.96 3.73 7.18
N PRO A 105 5.90 4.58 7.64
CA PRO A 105 6.04 5.93 7.12
C PRO A 105 6.28 5.91 5.61
N LEU A 106 5.46 6.63 4.84
CA LEU A 106 5.61 6.71 3.38
C LEU A 106 6.32 7.99 2.97
N GLN A 107 5.79 9.15 3.40
CA GLN A 107 6.36 10.44 3.03
C GLN A 107 5.82 11.59 3.87
N TRP A 108 6.60 12.64 4.00
CA TRP A 108 6.10 13.96 4.35
C TRP A 108 5.48 14.64 3.13
N VAL A 109 4.27 15.18 3.28
CA VAL A 109 3.53 15.87 2.22
C VAL A 109 3.31 17.33 2.65
N ASP A 110 3.54 18.25 1.72
CA ASP A 110 3.48 19.70 1.96
C ASP A 110 2.10 20.15 2.49
N ALA A 111 2.12 21.06 3.47
CA ALA A 111 0.95 21.62 4.15
C ALA A 111 -0.12 22.13 3.18
N LYS A 112 0.28 22.66 2.01
CA LYS A 112 -0.64 23.25 1.03
C LYS A 112 -1.69 22.29 0.49
N HIS A 113 -1.48 20.98 0.64
CA HIS A 113 -2.42 19.95 0.20
C HIS A 113 -3.48 19.61 1.26
N PHE A 114 -3.42 20.24 2.42
CA PHE A 114 -4.18 19.89 3.61
C PHE A 114 -4.87 21.10 4.25
N ASP A 115 -6.02 20.84 4.85
CA ASP A 115 -6.70 21.73 5.80
C ASP A 115 -6.90 20.90 7.08
N GLU A 116 -6.07 21.12 8.09
CA GLU A 116 -6.07 20.29 9.31
C GLU A 116 -7.40 20.36 10.06
N GLY A 117 -7.98 21.55 10.16
CA GLY A 117 -9.25 21.76 10.86
C GLY A 117 -10.38 20.99 10.18
N ALA A 118 -10.48 21.11 8.85
CA ALA A 118 -11.46 20.38 8.07
C ALA A 118 -11.21 18.88 8.06
N MET A 119 -9.97 18.42 7.87
CA MET A 119 -9.64 16.99 7.78
C MET A 119 -9.87 16.25 9.11
N LEU A 120 -9.64 16.92 10.24
CA LEU A 120 -9.87 16.40 11.58
C LEU A 120 -11.30 16.67 12.05
N ASN A 121 -12.16 17.26 11.22
CA ASN A 121 -13.53 17.62 11.60
C ASN A 121 -13.57 18.35 12.96
N TRP A 122 -12.62 19.27 13.16
CA TRP A 122 -12.44 20.03 14.40
C TRP A 122 -12.31 19.17 15.67
N GLY A 123 -11.69 18.00 15.56
CA GLY A 123 -11.44 17.09 16.69
C GLY A 123 -12.59 16.11 16.97
N VAL A 124 -13.65 16.13 16.16
CA VAL A 124 -14.81 15.25 16.36
C VAL A 124 -14.72 14.05 15.44
N GLU A 125 -14.66 12.85 16.02
CA GLU A 125 -14.68 11.60 15.25
C GLU A 125 -15.90 11.53 14.33
N LYS A 126 -15.65 11.24 13.06
CA LYS A 126 -16.68 11.14 12.03
C LYS A 126 -16.22 10.23 10.91
N VAL A 127 -17.16 9.43 10.39
CA VAL A 127 -16.98 8.73 9.12
C VAL A 127 -17.55 9.60 8.00
N ASP A 128 -16.74 9.86 6.98
CA ASP A 128 -17.11 10.61 5.79
C ASP A 128 -16.80 9.80 4.53
N GLU A 129 -17.42 10.18 3.42
CA GLU A 129 -17.23 9.56 2.10
C GLU A 129 -16.79 10.59 1.05
N LYS A 130 -16.58 11.86 1.47
CA LYS A 130 -16.17 12.96 0.61
C LYS A 130 -14.83 13.55 1.03
N PRO A 131 -13.97 13.91 0.05
CA PRO A 131 -12.72 14.61 0.33
C PRO A 131 -12.98 16.05 0.80
N VAL A 132 -12.17 16.54 1.74
CA VAL A 132 -12.19 17.92 2.24
C VAL A 132 -10.89 18.67 2.01
N CYS A 133 -9.84 17.99 1.55
CA CYS A 133 -8.54 18.59 1.22
C CYS A 133 -7.98 18.06 -0.11
N GLY A 134 -6.89 18.68 -0.57
CA GLY A 134 -6.26 18.36 -1.86
C GLY A 134 -5.70 16.93 -1.91
N PHE A 135 -5.09 16.45 -0.83
CA PHE A 135 -4.59 15.08 -0.74
C PHE A 135 -5.71 14.05 -0.90
N GLU A 136 -6.79 14.23 -0.15
CA GLU A 136 -7.95 13.34 -0.23
C GLU A 136 -8.62 13.41 -1.61
N ALA A 137 -8.73 14.61 -2.19
CA ALA A 137 -9.31 14.78 -3.53
C ALA A 137 -8.49 14.07 -4.61
N SER A 138 -7.15 14.07 -4.47
CA SER A 138 -6.26 13.34 -5.37
C SER A 138 -6.43 11.82 -5.21
N ALA A 139 -6.39 11.32 -3.97
CA ALA A 139 -6.62 9.90 -3.69
C ALA A 139 -8.03 9.42 -4.13
N TYR A 140 -9.05 10.27 -4.00
CA TYR A 140 -10.43 9.99 -4.38
C TYR A 140 -10.64 9.80 -5.90
N GLN A 141 -9.67 10.17 -6.73
CA GLN A 141 -9.71 9.89 -8.17
C GLN A 141 -9.63 8.38 -8.46
N ALA A 142 -8.98 7.60 -7.59
CA ALA A 142 -9.01 6.14 -7.65
C ALA A 142 -10.41 5.66 -7.29
N LYS A 143 -11.04 4.93 -8.23
CA LYS A 143 -12.40 4.45 -8.03
C LYS A 143 -12.40 3.31 -7.03
N ALA A 144 -13.27 3.39 -6.03
CA ALA A 144 -13.46 2.26 -5.12
C ALA A 144 -13.89 1.01 -5.93
N PRO A 145 -13.27 -0.16 -5.66
CA PRO A 145 -13.57 -1.39 -6.38
C PRO A 145 -15.06 -1.73 -6.42
N GLY A 146 -15.55 -2.02 -7.64
CA GLY A 146 -16.94 -2.45 -7.84
C GLY A 146 -17.21 -3.88 -7.34
N LYS A 147 -18.48 -4.30 -7.38
CA LYS A 147 -18.85 -5.69 -7.08
C LYS A 147 -18.26 -6.63 -8.13
N THR A 148 -17.44 -7.59 -7.70
CA THR A 148 -16.69 -8.51 -8.58
C THR A 148 -17.22 -9.95 -8.54
N LEU A 149 -18.02 -10.33 -7.53
CA LEU A 149 -18.70 -11.63 -7.51
C LEU A 149 -20.05 -11.56 -8.24
N ASN A 150 -20.12 -12.24 -9.39
CA ASN A 150 -21.38 -12.55 -10.05
C ASN A 150 -22.19 -13.55 -9.21
N ALA A 151 -23.52 -13.43 -9.18
CA ALA A 151 -24.36 -14.44 -8.56
C ALA A 151 -24.29 -15.74 -9.40
N ALA A 152 -24.50 -16.91 -8.78
CA ALA A 152 -24.48 -18.20 -9.50
C ALA A 152 -25.51 -18.29 -10.65
N ASP A 153 -26.51 -17.40 -10.67
CA ASP A 153 -27.54 -17.29 -11.72
C ASP A 153 -27.22 -16.26 -12.82
N ASP A 154 -26.12 -15.50 -12.72
CA ASP A 154 -25.69 -14.55 -13.77
C ASP A 154 -25.04 -15.32 -14.93
N LYS A 155 -25.86 -15.70 -15.90
CA LYS A 155 -25.44 -16.42 -17.12
C LYS A 155 -24.54 -15.63 -18.08
N ASP A 156 -24.19 -14.36 -17.78
CA ASP A 156 -23.72 -13.44 -18.81
C ASP A 156 -22.19 -13.17 -18.84
N THR A 157 -21.40 -13.77 -17.95
CA THR A 157 -19.93 -13.55 -17.97
C THR A 157 -19.12 -14.80 -17.64
N SER A 158 -19.34 -15.90 -18.35
CA SER A 158 -18.41 -17.04 -18.31
C SER A 158 -17.11 -16.70 -19.06
N GLY A 159 -16.00 -16.52 -18.35
CA GLY A 159 -14.65 -16.64 -18.92
C GLY A 159 -13.75 -15.40 -18.94
N LYS A 160 -14.17 -14.24 -18.40
CA LYS A 160 -13.25 -13.12 -18.17
C LYS A 160 -12.50 -13.33 -16.85
N LYS A 161 -11.17 -13.20 -16.88
CA LYS A 161 -10.32 -13.16 -15.68
C LYS A 161 -10.74 -11.91 -14.89
N VAL A 162 -11.59 -12.08 -13.88
CA VAL A 162 -11.99 -10.99 -12.98
C VAL A 162 -10.78 -10.70 -12.11
N THR A 163 -10.10 -9.59 -12.38
CA THR A 163 -9.14 -9.04 -11.42
C THR A 163 -9.97 -8.58 -10.24
N LEU A 164 -9.76 -9.21 -9.08
CA LEU A 164 -10.43 -8.84 -7.85
C LEU A 164 -9.81 -7.54 -7.35
N GLU A 165 -10.44 -6.42 -7.69
CA GLU A 165 -10.11 -5.12 -7.11
C GLU A 165 -10.50 -5.13 -5.61
N ASP A 166 -9.57 -4.76 -4.75
CA ASP A 166 -9.67 -4.73 -3.29
C ASP A 166 -9.04 -3.44 -2.69
N CYS A 167 -8.99 -3.35 -1.36
CA CYS A 167 -8.44 -2.18 -0.67
C CYS A 167 -6.96 -1.88 -0.99
N GLN A 168 -6.15 -2.89 -1.29
CA GLN A 168 -4.73 -2.70 -1.64
C GLN A 168 -4.62 -2.17 -3.05
N THR A 169 -5.36 -2.75 -4.00
CA THR A 169 -5.39 -2.26 -5.40
C THR A 169 -5.85 -0.80 -5.47
N TRP A 170 -6.88 -0.43 -4.69
CA TRP A 170 -7.34 0.95 -4.59
C TRP A 170 -6.25 1.89 -4.06
N LEU A 171 -5.53 1.48 -3.02
CA LEU A 171 -4.48 2.28 -2.41
C LEU A 171 -3.27 2.45 -3.36
N VAL A 172 -2.92 1.40 -4.12
CA VAL A 172 -1.88 1.46 -5.15
C VAL A 172 -2.31 2.40 -6.30
N GLU A 173 -3.56 2.33 -6.75
CA GLU A 173 -4.09 3.25 -7.77
C GLU A 173 -4.10 4.71 -7.25
N ALA A 174 -4.55 4.93 -6.01
CA ALA A 174 -4.54 6.24 -5.36
C ALA A 174 -3.12 6.83 -5.29
N ALA A 175 -2.10 6.00 -5.01
CA ALA A 175 -0.70 6.43 -5.05
C ALA A 175 -0.30 6.97 -6.43
N GLY A 176 -0.83 6.41 -7.51
CA GLY A 176 -0.60 6.88 -8.87
C GLY A 176 -1.09 8.31 -9.08
N TYR A 177 -2.31 8.63 -8.64
CA TYR A 177 -2.85 10.00 -8.69
C TYR A 177 -2.06 10.96 -7.79
N LEU A 178 -1.67 10.52 -6.59
CA LEU A 178 -0.85 11.32 -5.68
C LEU A 178 0.53 11.65 -6.27
N VAL A 179 1.12 10.74 -7.04
CA VAL A 179 2.37 10.99 -7.78
C VAL A 179 2.13 11.96 -8.94
N GLN A 180 1.05 11.77 -9.70
CA GLN A 180 0.68 12.67 -10.80
C GLN A 180 0.49 14.12 -10.32
N ASP A 181 -0.14 14.29 -9.16
CA ASP A 181 -0.39 15.59 -8.52
C ASP A 181 0.80 16.11 -7.70
N ARG A 182 1.95 15.41 -7.75
CA ARG A 182 3.23 15.75 -7.11
C ARG A 182 3.15 15.83 -5.58
N MET A 183 2.26 15.06 -4.97
CA MET A 183 2.14 14.91 -3.53
C MET A 183 3.02 13.76 -3.02
N PHE A 184 3.12 12.69 -3.80
CA PHE A 184 4.07 11.60 -3.56
C PHE A 184 5.20 11.57 -4.59
N GLY A 185 6.35 11.08 -4.15
CA GLY A 185 7.43 10.63 -5.00
C GLY A 185 7.10 9.26 -5.63
N PRO A 186 7.61 8.98 -6.84
CA PRO A 186 7.36 7.71 -7.54
C PRO A 186 7.86 6.49 -6.77
N GLU A 187 8.83 6.65 -5.85
CA GLU A 187 9.32 5.61 -4.97
C GLU A 187 8.25 5.07 -4.01
N VAL A 188 7.30 5.91 -3.58
CA VAL A 188 6.19 5.49 -2.71
C VAL A 188 5.24 4.58 -3.47
N ALA A 189 4.83 4.99 -4.68
CA ALA A 189 3.97 4.18 -5.53
C ALA A 189 4.65 2.85 -5.92
N THR A 190 5.95 2.90 -6.24
CA THR A 190 6.75 1.70 -6.54
C THR A 190 6.79 0.74 -5.34
N TYR A 191 7.03 1.28 -4.14
CA TYR A 191 7.03 0.48 -2.92
C TYR A 191 5.69 -0.22 -2.71
N LEU A 192 4.58 0.53 -2.76
CA LEU A 192 3.23 0.01 -2.56
C LEU A 192 2.89 -1.10 -3.56
N HIS A 193 3.21 -0.91 -4.84
CA HIS A 193 3.00 -1.94 -5.86
C HIS A 193 3.86 -3.19 -5.64
N THR A 194 5.05 -3.04 -5.05
CA THR A 194 5.94 -4.18 -4.79
C THR A 194 5.47 -5.03 -3.60
N ILE A 195 4.81 -4.42 -2.61
CA ILE A 195 4.33 -5.12 -1.40
C ILE A 195 2.87 -5.56 -1.47
N GLU A 196 2.16 -5.24 -2.57
CA GLU A 196 0.78 -5.65 -2.82
C GLU A 196 0.64 -7.18 -2.86
N GLN A 197 -0.38 -7.72 -2.20
CA GLN A 197 -0.64 -9.15 -2.03
C GLN A 197 -1.63 -9.69 -3.07
#